data_AF-A0A3C1WQZ5-F1
#
_entry.id   AF-A0A3C1WQZ5-F1
#
_cell.length_a   1.000
_cell.length_b   1.000
_cell.length_c   1.000
_cell.angle_alpha   90.00
_cell.angle_beta   90.00
_cell.angle_gamma   90.00
#
_symmetry.space_group_name_H-M   'P 1'
#
loop_
_entity.id
_entity.type
_entity.pdbx_description
1 polymer ?
#
loop_
_entity_poly.entity_id
_entity_poly.type
_entity_poly.pdbx_seq_one_letter_code
_entity_poly.pdbx_strand_id
1 'polypeptide(L)' 'MKHSIKEKNGTIFPVEIRGFIFEEEEVKYSLAFVNNISSQKLKENEVKEHHEKYCNSKK' A
#
# COMPACT_ATOMS: atom_id res chain seq x y z
N MET A 1 8.44 -1.06 2.23
CA MET A 1 8.39 0.42 2.06
C MET A 1 7.12 0.80 1.31
N LYS A 2 6.51 1.96 1.60
CA LYS A 2 5.32 2.46 0.87
C LYS A 2 5.76 3.24 -0.37
N HIS A 3 5.24 2.88 -1.53
CA HIS A 3 5.51 3.53 -2.81
C HIS A 3 4.21 3.82 -3.56
N SER A 4 4.29 4.63 -4.61
CA SER A 4 3.21 4.83 -5.57
C SER A 4 3.64 4.25 -6.92
N ILE A 5 2.84 3.35 -7.49
CA ILE A 5 3.08 2.78 -8.83
C ILE A 5 2.04 3.33 -9.79
N LYS A 6 2.46 3.52 -11.04
CA LYS A 6 1.61 3.93 -12.15
C LYS A 6 1.30 2.72 -13.03
N GLU A 7 0.02 2.44 -13.23
CA GLU A 7 -0.43 1.46 -14.23
C GLU A 7 -0.21 1.97 -15.65
N LYS A 8 -0.21 1.05 -16.62
CA LYS A 8 -0.11 1.38 -18.05
C LYS A 8 -1.22 2.35 -18.52
N ASN A 9 -2.41 2.28 -17.92
CA ASN A 9 -3.53 3.18 -18.21
C ASN A 9 -3.37 4.60 -17.61
N GLY A 10 -2.32 4.82 -16.82
CA GLY A 10 -2.03 6.11 -16.20
C GLY A 10 -2.44 6.24 -14.73
N THR A 11 -3.23 5.30 -14.20
CA THR A 11 -3.72 5.33 -12.81
C THR A 11 -2.57 5.16 -11.82
N ILE A 12 -2.50 6.03 -10.80
CA ILE A 12 -1.50 5.94 -9.73
C ILE A 12 -2.17 5.37 -8.48
N PHE A 13 -1.58 4.31 -7.92
CA PHE A 13 -2.11 3.67 -6.72
C PHE A 13 -1.01 3.39 -5.70
N PRO A 14 -1.35 3.42 -4.39
CA PRO A 14 -0.40 3.15 -3.34
C PRO A 14 -0.11 1.64 -3.26
N VAL A 15 1.17 1.30 -3.11
CA VAL A 15 1.66 -0.06 -2.94
C VAL A 15 2.61 -0.16 -1.76
N GLU A 16 2.69 -1.35 -1.17
CA GLU A 16 3.77 -1.73 -0.28
C GLU A 16 4.70 -2.69 -1.04
N ILE A 17 5.99 -2.34 -1.12
CA ILE A 17 7.00 -3.19 -1.75
C ILE A 17 7.88 -3.82 -0.68
N ARG A 18 8.06 -5.14 -0.77
CA ARG A 18 9.01 -5.93 0.04
C ARG A 18 9.99 -6.63 -0.90
N GLY A 19 11.25 -6.20 -0.84
CA GLY A 19 12.33 -6.75 -1.64
C GLY A 19 13.19 -7.72 -0.84
N PHE A 20 13.64 -8.78 -1.50
CA PHE A 20 14.57 -9.78 -0.99
C PHE A 20 15.64 -10.01 -2.05
N ILE A 21 16.89 -10.04 -1.62
CA ILE A 21 18.00 -10.50 -2.44
C ILE A 21 18.37 -11.89 -1.90
N PHE A 22 18.45 -12.87 -2.78
CA PHE A 22 18.90 -14.21 -2.42
C PHE A 22 19.86 -14.73 -3.48
N GLU A 23 20.66 -15.72 -3.10
CA GLU A 23 21.67 -16.32 -3.96
C GLU A 23 21.38 -17.81 -4.08
N GLU A 24 21.37 -18.32 -5.31
CA GLU A 24 21.24 -19.74 -5.63
C GLU A 24 22.28 -20.06 -6.70
N GLU A 25 23.07 -21.13 -6.50
CA GLU A 25 24.12 -21.55 -7.46
C GLU A 25 25.09 -20.41 -7.86
N GLU A 26 25.53 -19.58 -6.90
CA GLU A 26 26.38 -18.38 -7.13
C GLU A 26 25.73 -17.27 -7.97
N VAL A 27 24.46 -17.42 -8.32
CA VAL A 27 23.68 -16.41 -9.04
C VAL A 27 22.84 -15.60 -8.05
N LYS A 28 22.98 -14.27 -8.11
CA LYS A 28 22.20 -13.34 -7.27
C LYS A 28 20.87 -13.01 -7.94
N TYR A 29 19.80 -13.24 -7.19
CA TYR A 29 18.44 -12.91 -7.58
C TYR A 29 17.91 -11.75 -6.74
N SER A 30 17.05 -10.95 -7.36
CA SER A 30 16.26 -9.92 -6.68
C SER A 30 14.79 -10.24 -6.87
N LEU A 31 14.08 -10.44 -5.75
CA LEU A 31 12.66 -10.70 -5.73
C LEU A 31 11.94 -9.57 -5.00
N ALA A 32 10.89 -9.04 -5.60
CA ALA A 32 10.07 -8.01 -4.99
C ALA A 32 8.60 -8.45 -4.97
N PHE A 33 8.00 -8.45 -3.78
CA PHE A 33 6.56 -8.54 -3.62
C PHE A 33 5.98 -7.14 -3.62
N VAL A 34 5.02 -6.90 -4.51
CA VAL A 34 4.29 -5.63 -4.62
C VAL A 34 2.85 -5.86 -4.19
N ASN A 35 2.49 -5.33 -3.03
CA ASN A 35 1.14 -5.43 -2.49
C ASN A 35 0.36 -4.15 -2.77
N ASN A 36 -0.80 -4.26 -3.41
CA ASN A 36 -1.68 -3.11 -3.65
C ASN A 36 -2.48 -2.80 -2.37
N ILE A 37 -2.28 -1.61 -1.79
CA ILE A 37 -2.90 -1.20 -0.52
C ILE A 37 -4.05 -0.20 -0.72
N SER A 38 -4.56 -0.04 -1.95
CA SER A 38 -5.68 0.86 -2.26
C SER A 38 -6.94 0.53 -1.45
N SER A 39 -7.32 -0.74 -1.38
CA SER A 39 -8.49 -1.22 -0.63
C SER A 39 -8.36 -1.02 0.87
N GLN A 40 -7.14 -1.14 1.40
CA GLN A 40 -6.86 -0.95 2.82
C GLN A 40 -6.98 0.54 3.20
N LYS A 41 -6.50 1.45 2.35
CA LYS A 41 -6.66 2.90 2.58
C LYS A 41 -8.10 3.38 2.49
N LEU A 42 -8.93 2.78 1.63
CA LEU A 42 -10.35 3.13 1.57
C LEU A 42 -11.05 2.81 2.90
N LYS A 43 -10.79 1.64 3.48
CA LYS A 43 -11.35 1.23 4.77
C LYS A 43 -10.82 2.08 5.93
N GLU A 44 -9.55 2.47 5.92
CA GLU A 44 -9.00 3.38 6.93
C GLU A 44 -9.67 4.77 6.89
N ASN A 45 -9.97 5.28 5.69
CA ASN A 45 -10.67 6.55 5.54
C ASN A 45 -12.12 6.48 6.03
N GLU A 46 -12.86 5.42 5.69
CA GLU A 46 -14.23 5.23 6.18
C GLU A 46 -14.31 5.20 7.71
N VAL A 47 -13.36 4.49 8.35
CA VAL A 47 -13.29 4.42 9.82
C VAL A 47 -12.96 5.78 10.42
N LYS A 48 -12.07 6.57 9.82
CA LYS A 48 -11.77 7.94 10.26
C LYS A 48 -12.97 8.88 10.12
N GLU A 49 -13.63 8.88 8.97
CA GLU A 49 -14.79 9.74 8.71
C GLU A 49 -15.95 9.43 9.67
N HIS A 50 -16.14 8.14 9.98
CA HIS A 50 -17.09 7.73 11.00
C HIS A 50 -16.67 8.32 12.35
N HIS A 51 -15.43 8.09 12.80
CA HIS A 51 -14.92 8.56 14.10
C HIS A 51 -14.95 10.08 14.28
N GLU A 52 -14.66 10.86 13.24
CA GLU A 52 -14.74 12.33 13.25
C GLU A 52 -16.18 12.82 13.41
N LYS A 53 -17.16 12.15 12.78
CA LYS A 53 -18.58 12.47 12.96
C LYS A 53 -19.05 12.23 14.40
N TYR A 54 -18.60 11.16 15.06
CA TYR A 54 -18.94 10.93 16.48
C TYR A 54 -18.25 11.89 17.44
N CYS A 55 -17.01 12.29 17.17
CA CYS A 55 -16.31 13.26 18.02
C CYS A 55 -16.88 14.67 17.87
N ASN A 56 -17.27 15.09 16.66
CA ASN A 56 -17.86 16.41 16.42
C ASN A 56 -19.33 16.53 16.85
N SER A 57 -20.07 15.43 16.98
CA SER A 57 -21.46 15.46 17.47
C SER A 57 -21.58 15.53 19.01
N LYS A 58 -20.46 15.52 19.74
CA LYS A 58 -20.39 15.57 21.21
C LYS A 58 -19.81 16.89 21.76
N LYS A 59 -19.71 17.92 20.94
CA LYS A 59 -19.22 19.26 21.31
C LYS A 59 -20.34 20.28 21.13
#